data_AF-A0A2V6SYL1-F1
#
_entry.id   AF-A0A2V6SYL1-F1
#
_cell.length_a   1.000
_cell.length_b   1.000
_cell.length_c   1.000
_cell.angle_alpha   90.00
_cell.angle_beta   90.00
_cell.angle_gamma   90.00
#
_symmetry.space_group_name_H-M   'P 1'
#
loop_
_entity.id
_entity.type
_entity.pdbx_description
1 polymer ?
#
loop_
_entity_poly.entity_id
_entity_poly.type
_entity_poly.pdbx_seq_one_letter_code
_entity_poly.pdbx_strand_id
1 'polypeptide(L)'
;MLRYAANLTMLFNELPFLERFERAAAAGFRAVEFLFIHDVDQEGVGRELQRHGLDLVLFDPEAGDFAGGERGYLCDPGRRDHCLRTIEDAIATARR
;
A
#
# COMPACT_ATOMS: atom_id res chain seq x y z
N MET A 1 10.64 21.95 -6.37
CA MET A 1 9.40 21.54 -7.08
C MET A 1 8.70 20.49 -6.24
N LEU A 2 7.37 20.41 -6.27
CA LEU A 2 6.63 19.40 -5.51
C LEU A 2 6.85 18.00 -6.10
N ARG A 3 6.93 16.98 -5.24
CA ARG A 3 6.91 15.56 -5.62
C ARG A 3 5.52 15.01 -5.32
N TYR A 4 4.88 14.42 -6.32
CA TYR A 4 3.57 13.78 -6.17
C TYR A 4 3.69 12.27 -6.20
N ALA A 5 2.86 11.59 -5.42
CA ALA A 5 2.68 10.14 -5.46
C ALA A 5 1.32 9.81 -6.07
N ALA A 6 1.26 8.78 -6.90
CA ALA A 6 -0.01 8.25 -7.40
C ALA A 6 -0.58 7.26 -6.36
N ASN A 7 -1.78 7.55 -5.85
CA ASN A 7 -2.50 6.62 -5.00
C ASN A 7 -3.18 5.54 -5.86
N LEU A 8 -2.63 4.34 -5.89
CA LEU A 8 -3.06 3.23 -6.76
C LEU A 8 -4.33 2.54 -6.25
N THR A 9 -4.77 2.83 -5.01
CA THR A 9 -6.11 2.43 -4.55
C THR A 9 -7.19 3.29 -5.22
N MET A 10 -6.90 4.55 -5.49
CA MET A 10 -7.86 5.52 -6.02
C MET A 10 -7.75 5.75 -7.54
N LEU A 11 -6.54 5.61 -8.09
CA LEU A 11 -6.24 5.87 -9.49
C LEU A 11 -6.06 4.57 -10.28
N PHE A 12 -6.31 4.64 -11.59
CA PHE A 12 -6.08 3.54 -12.54
C PHE A 12 -6.90 2.28 -12.23
N ASN A 13 -8.08 2.44 -11.64
CA ASN A 13 -8.97 1.35 -11.24
C ASN A 13 -9.57 0.57 -12.42
N GLU A 14 -9.41 1.07 -13.64
CA GLU A 14 -9.70 0.37 -14.89
C GLU A 14 -8.72 -0.77 -15.21
N LEU A 15 -7.60 -0.87 -14.49
CA LEU A 15 -6.57 -1.89 -14.67
C LEU A 15 -6.47 -2.84 -13.45
N PRO A 16 -6.04 -4.10 -13.66
CA PRO A 16 -5.54 -4.97 -12.59
C PRO A 16 -4.46 -4.28 -11.74
N PHE A 17 -4.40 -4.55 -10.44
CA PHE A 17 -3.60 -3.79 -9.49
C PHE A 17 -2.12 -3.63 -9.89
N LEU A 18 -1.45 -4.72 -10.29
CA LEU A 18 -0.03 -4.68 -10.68
C LEU A 18 0.22 -3.88 -11.96
N GLU A 19 -0.74 -3.83 -12.89
CA GLU A 19 -0.62 -3.04 -14.13
C GLU A 19 -0.70 -1.52 -13.86
N ARG A 20 -1.20 -1.11 -12.69
CA ARG A 20 -1.30 0.31 -12.31
C ARG A 20 0.05 0.96 -12.08
N PHE A 21 1.08 0.19 -11.74
CA PHE A 21 2.45 0.69 -11.53
C PHE A 21 3.05 1.20 -12.84
N GLU A 22 2.96 0.41 -13.92
CA GLU A 22 3.35 0.84 -15.26
C GLU A 22 2.59 2.11 -15.67
N ARG A 23 1.27 2.13 -15.45
CA ARG A 23 0.41 3.27 -15.77
C ARG A 23 0.81 4.54 -15.02
N ALA A 24 1.15 4.43 -13.73
CA ALA A 24 1.64 5.54 -12.92
C ALA A 24 2.98 6.08 -13.43
N ALA A 25 3.92 5.20 -13.73
CA ALA A 25 5.22 5.58 -14.29
C ALA A 25 5.08 6.27 -15.66
N ALA A 26 4.22 5.73 -16.53
CA ALA A 26 3.91 6.31 -17.84
C ALA A 26 3.22 7.69 -17.73
N ALA A 27 2.44 7.92 -16.68
CA ALA A 27 1.85 9.22 -16.35
C ALA A 27 2.85 10.23 -15.75
N GLY A 28 4.12 9.84 -15.58
CA GLY A 28 5.19 10.71 -15.10
C GLY A 28 5.41 10.69 -13.58
N PHE A 29 4.71 9.84 -12.84
CA PHE A 29 4.98 9.67 -11.42
C PHE A 29 6.32 8.97 -11.19
N ARG A 30 6.91 9.27 -10.03
CA ARG A 30 8.11 8.62 -9.50
C ARG A 30 7.89 7.99 -8.13
N ALA A 31 6.72 8.22 -7.56
CA ALA A 31 6.30 7.69 -6.28
C ALA A 31 4.88 7.15 -6.40
N VAL A 32 4.58 6.10 -5.64
CA VAL A 32 3.25 5.50 -5.54
C VAL A 32 2.91 5.22 -4.07
N GLU A 33 1.63 5.17 -3.79
CA GLU A 33 1.08 4.73 -2.51
C GLU A 33 -0.18 3.89 -2.75
N PHE A 34 -0.58 3.08 -1.77
CA PHE A 34 -1.84 2.34 -1.76
C PHE A 34 -2.14 1.85 -0.35
N LEU A 35 -3.41 1.53 -0.04
CA LEU A 35 -3.81 1.22 1.33
C LEU A 35 -3.17 -0.06 1.86
N PHE A 36 -3.47 -1.25 1.33
CA PHE A 36 -3.23 -2.48 2.07
C PHE A 36 -2.20 -3.40 1.39
N ILE A 37 -0.98 -3.43 1.94
CA ILE A 37 0.12 -4.27 1.41
C ILE A 37 -0.07 -5.77 1.68
N HIS A 38 -0.90 -6.13 2.66
CA HIS A 38 -1.19 -7.52 3.02
C HIS A 38 -2.17 -8.20 2.04
N ASP A 39 -2.94 -7.41 1.29
CA ASP A 39 -3.95 -7.89 0.34
C ASP A 39 -3.41 -8.08 -1.09
N VAL A 40 -2.11 -7.88 -1.30
CA VAL A 40 -1.49 -7.87 -2.64
C VAL A 40 -0.29 -8.81 -2.72
N ASP A 41 0.09 -9.19 -3.94
CA ASP A 41 1.35 -9.89 -4.21
C ASP A 41 2.53 -8.97 -3.92
N GLN A 42 3.11 -9.07 -2.71
CA GLN A 42 4.23 -8.23 -2.27
C GLN A 42 5.48 -8.41 -3.15
N GLU A 43 5.75 -9.62 -3.64
CA GLU A 43 6.88 -9.84 -4.55
C GLU A 43 6.61 -9.21 -5.91
N GLY A 44 5.36 -9.30 -6.39
CA GLY A 44 4.88 -8.61 -7.59
C GLY A 44 5.05 -7.10 -7.48
N VAL A 45 4.64 -6.51 -6.36
CA VAL A 45 4.84 -5.08 -6.07
C VAL A 45 6.33 -4.74 -6.13
N GLY A 46 7.20 -5.50 -5.45
CA GLY A 46 8.64 -5.27 -5.48
C GLY A 46 9.23 -5.31 -6.90
N ARG A 47 8.80 -6.27 -7.72
CA ARG A 47 9.20 -6.37 -9.13
C ARG A 47 8.74 -5.15 -9.94
N GLU A 48 7.50 -4.72 -9.79
CA GLU A 48 6.96 -3.58 -10.54
C GLU A 48 7.59 -2.25 -10.13
N LEU A 49 7.85 -2.04 -8.83
CA LEU A 49 8.59 -0.88 -8.33
C LEU A 49 9.99 -0.80 -8.97
N GLN A 50 10.73 -1.90 -8.95
CA GLN A 50 12.06 -1.97 -9.55
C GLN A 50 12.01 -1.78 -11.07
N ARG A 51 11.08 -2.46 -11.75
CA ARG A 51 10.91 -2.42 -13.20
C ARG A 51 10.63 -0.99 -13.71
N HIS A 52 9.84 -0.23 -12.97
CA HIS A 52 9.40 1.10 -13.38
C HIS A 52 10.12 2.26 -12.68
N GLY A 53 11.08 1.98 -11.78
CA GLY A 53 11.83 2.99 -11.05
C GLY A 53 10.93 3.87 -10.18
N LEU A 54 9.97 3.24 -9.49
CA LEU A 54 9.01 3.89 -8.61
C LEU A 54 9.40 3.71 -7.14
N ASP A 55 9.24 4.78 -6.34
CA ASP A 55 9.33 4.72 -4.89
C ASP A 55 7.95 4.37 -4.29
N LEU A 56 7.87 3.33 -3.45
CA LEU A 56 6.69 3.14 -2.60
C LEU A 56 6.82 4.04 -1.36
N VAL A 57 5.98 5.08 -1.28
CA VAL A 57 6.13 6.11 -0.24
C VAL A 57 5.16 5.96 0.94
N LEU A 58 4.08 5.21 0.76
CA LEU A 58 3.08 4.98 1.81
C LEU A 58 2.29 3.69 1.53
N PHE A 59 2.06 2.93 2.59
CA PHE A 59 0.98 1.97 2.72
C PHE A 59 0.54 1.86 4.18
N ASP A 60 -0.63 1.28 4.41
CA ASP A 60 -1.26 1.13 5.71
C ASP A 60 -1.12 -0.31 6.27
N PRO A 61 -1.03 -0.46 7.60
CA PRO A 61 -1.21 -1.75 8.27
C PRO A 61 -2.59 -2.36 7.99
N GLU A 62 -2.74 -3.64 8.31
CA GLU A 62 -4.03 -4.32 8.28
C GLU A 62 -5.08 -3.63 9.16
N ALA A 63 -6.26 -3.41 8.58
CA ALA A 63 -7.30 -2.52 9.11
C ALA A 63 -8.63 -3.22 9.46
N GLY A 64 -8.63 -4.55 9.47
CA GLY A 64 -9.79 -5.40 9.74
C GLY A 64 -10.75 -5.54 8.57
N ASP A 65 -12.00 -5.83 8.89
CA ASP A 65 -13.09 -5.87 7.91
C ASP A 65 -13.44 -4.46 7.45
N PHE A 66 -12.62 -3.95 6.54
CA PHE A 66 -12.78 -2.61 5.99
C PHE A 66 -14.13 -2.45 5.25
N ALA A 67 -14.61 -3.53 4.61
CA ALA A 67 -15.92 -3.55 3.95
C ALA A 67 -17.08 -3.53 4.97
N GLY A 68 -16.91 -4.23 6.10
CA GLY A 68 -17.85 -4.23 7.23
C GLY A 68 -17.82 -2.98 8.10
N GLY A 69 -16.91 -2.03 7.82
CA GLY A 69 -16.87 -0.72 8.48
C GLY A 69 -15.73 -0.53 9.48
N GLU A 70 -14.86 -1.53 9.66
CA GLU A 70 -13.66 -1.39 10.50
C GLU A 70 -12.66 -0.41 9.87
N ARG A 71 -11.92 0.33 10.69
CA ARG A 71 -10.99 1.39 10.27
C ARG A 71 -9.67 1.30 11.04
N GLY A 72 -9.22 0.06 11.29
CA GLY A 72 -8.06 -0.23 12.12
C GLY A 72 -8.34 -0.28 13.63
N TYR A 73 -7.27 -0.59 14.37
CA TYR A 73 -7.35 -1.04 15.76
C TYR A 73 -6.74 -0.07 16.79
N LEU A 74 -6.14 1.03 16.32
CA LEU A 74 -5.29 1.91 17.15
C LEU A 74 -6.02 2.45 18.39
N CYS A 75 -7.33 2.70 18.26
CA CYS A 75 -8.17 3.26 19.32
C CYS A 75 -9.05 2.21 20.02
N ASP A 76 -8.85 0.91 19.78
CA ASP A 76 -9.58 -0.18 20.44
C ASP A 76 -8.72 -0.83 21.54
N PRO A 77 -8.98 -0.53 22.83
CA PRO A 77 -8.22 -1.12 23.93
C PRO A 77 -8.32 -2.65 23.99
N GLY A 78 -9.42 -3.24 23.52
CA GLY A 78 -9.63 -4.69 23.49
C GLY A 78 -8.81 -5.41 22.42
N ARG A 79 -8.27 -4.68 21.45
CA ARG A 79 -7.48 -5.23 20.33
C ARG A 79 -6.05 -4.71 20.29
N ARG A 80 -5.52 -4.19 21.40
CA ARG A 80 -4.16 -3.64 21.48
C ARG A 80 -3.08 -4.60 20.95
N ASP A 81 -3.07 -5.84 21.40
CA ASP A 81 -2.05 -6.82 20.98
C ASP A 81 -2.17 -7.15 19.49
N HIS A 82 -3.38 -7.13 18.95
CA HIS A 82 -3.60 -7.30 17.52
C HIS A 82 -3.08 -6.10 16.74
N CYS A 83 -3.38 -4.88 17.19
CA CYS A 83 -2.85 -3.65 16.59
C CYS A 83 -1.33 -3.63 16.54
N LEU A 84 -0.66 -4.07 17.62
CA LEU A 84 0.81 -4.13 17.65
C LEU A 84 1.35 -5.11 16.62
N ARG A 85 0.74 -6.29 16.47
CA ARG A 85 1.12 -7.26 15.44
C ARG A 85 0.97 -6.70 14.03
N THR A 86 -0.13 -6.01 13.71
CA THR A 86 -0.33 -5.45 12.36
C THR A 86 0.71 -4.38 12.02
N ILE A 87 1.15 -3.60 13.02
CA ILE A 87 2.24 -2.63 12.87
C ILE A 87 3.60 -3.34 12.69
N GLU A 88 3.88 -4.40 13.45
CA GLU A 88 5.10 -5.20 13.31
C GLU A 88 5.21 -5.82 11.90
N ASP A 89 4.12 -6.38 11.40
CA ASP A 89 4.04 -6.94 10.04
C ASP A 89 4.27 -5.84 8.97
N ALA A 90 3.64 -4.68 9.14
CA ALA A 90 3.85 -3.53 8.24
C ALA A 90 5.32 -3.07 8.25
N ILE A 91 5.97 -3.00 9.42
CA ILE A 91 7.40 -2.67 9.53
C ILE A 91 8.27 -3.73 8.84
N ALA A 92 7.95 -5.01 9.01
CA ALA A 92 8.69 -6.09 8.36
C ALA A 92 8.60 -6.00 6.84
N THR A 93 7.43 -5.69 6.30
CA THR A 93 7.24 -5.48 4.86
C THR A 93 7.94 -4.21 4.36
N ALA A 94 7.87 -3.09 5.08
CA ALA A 94 8.50 -1.83 4.68
C ALA A 94 10.05 -1.87 4.62
N ARG A 95 10.67 -2.88 5.24
CA ARG A 95 12.13 -3.06 5.25
C ARG A 95 12.66 -3.95 4.10
N ARG A 96 11.76 -4.57 3.33
CA ARG A 96 12.11 -5.38 2.15
C ARG A 96 12.40 -4.47 0.97
#